data_AF-G9BEI5-F1
#
_entry.id   AF-G9BEI5-F1
#
_cell.length_a   1.000
_cell.length_b   1.000
_cell.length_c   1.000
_cell.angle_alpha   90.00
_cell.angle_beta   90.00
_cell.angle_gamma   90.00
#
_symmetry.space_group_name_H-M   'P 1'
#
loop_
_entity.id
_entity.type
_entity.pdbx_description
1 polymer ?
#
loop_
_entity_poly.entity_id
_entity_poly.type
_entity_poly.pdbx_seq_one_letter_code
_entity_poly.pdbx_strand_id
1 'polypeptide(L)'
;SLPALQSGFSFHLSLAQHDTIYIIGGYSMANNTRPPHFYRIKIDLPLGSPAVSCCILLGGISVSSAIMTQTKEQEFVIVGGYQSDNQKRMVCNTVNLGNNNIEIVEREAPEWTPDIKHC
;
A
#
# COMPACT_ATOMS: atom_id res chain seq x y z
N SER A 1 -11.78 -10.83 -15.70
CA SER A 1 -11.23 -9.49 -15.41
C SER A 1 -11.38 -9.21 -13.93
N LEU A 2 -10.60 -8.28 -13.35
CA LEU A 2 -10.75 -7.82 -11.96
C LEU A 2 -11.44 -6.45 -11.96
N PRO A 3 -12.78 -6.38 -11.78
CA PRO A 3 -13.53 -5.13 -11.99
C PRO A 3 -13.14 -4.01 -11.03
N ALA A 4 -12.53 -4.34 -9.90
CA ALA A 4 -12.01 -3.37 -8.93
C ALA A 4 -10.76 -2.63 -9.42
N LEU A 5 -10.02 -3.18 -10.39
CA LEU A 5 -8.80 -2.60 -10.94
C LEU A 5 -9.09 -2.03 -12.33
N GLN A 6 -9.73 -0.86 -12.37
CA GLN A 6 -10.22 -0.25 -13.62
C GLN A 6 -9.18 0.61 -14.34
N SER A 7 -8.22 1.17 -13.61
CA SER A 7 -7.16 2.02 -14.15
C SER A 7 -5.79 1.48 -13.76
N GLY A 8 -4.81 1.73 -14.63
CA GLY A 8 -3.41 1.45 -14.34
C GLY A 8 -2.84 2.41 -13.29
N PHE A 9 -1.97 1.89 -12.44
CA PHE A 9 -1.21 2.67 -11.47
C PHE A 9 0.15 2.02 -11.20
N SER A 10 1.12 2.85 -10.81
CA SER A 10 2.53 2.48 -10.66
C SER A 10 3.05 2.92 -9.28
N PHE A 11 4.24 2.45 -8.90
CA PHE A 11 4.91 2.86 -7.65
C PHE A 11 4.07 2.63 -6.37
N HIS A 12 3.21 1.62 -6.39
CA HIS A 12 2.45 1.16 -5.23
C HIS A 12 3.31 0.24 -4.36
N LEU A 13 2.90 0.08 -3.10
CA LEU A 13 3.44 -0.97 -2.24
C LEU A 13 2.69 -2.27 -2.48
N SER A 14 3.41 -3.38 -2.37
CA SER A 14 2.85 -4.74 -2.45
C SER A 14 3.34 -5.57 -1.27
N LEU A 15 2.40 -6.19 -0.56
CA LEU A 15 2.66 -7.08 0.57
C LEU A 15 2.02 -8.45 0.29
N ALA A 16 2.84 -9.50 0.24
CA ALA A 16 2.34 -10.86 0.09
C ALA A 16 2.24 -11.55 1.45
N GLN A 17 1.11 -12.17 1.72
CA GLN A 17 0.87 -13.01 2.90
C GLN A 17 0.08 -14.26 2.46
N HIS A 18 0.71 -15.44 2.54
CA HIS A 18 0.12 -16.71 2.10
C HIS A 18 -0.42 -16.66 0.65
N ASP A 19 -1.74 -16.76 0.48
CA ASP A 19 -2.48 -16.78 -0.77
C ASP A 19 -2.98 -15.39 -1.19
N THR A 20 -2.57 -14.35 -0.46
CA THR A 20 -3.14 -13.00 -0.56
C THR A 20 -2.04 -11.97 -0.83
N ILE A 21 -2.31 -11.05 -1.76
CA ILE A 21 -1.49 -9.88 -2.05
C ILE A 21 -2.28 -8.63 -1.68
N TYR A 22 -1.70 -7.79 -0.84
CA TYR A 22 -2.22 -6.46 -0.53
C TYR A 22 -1.49 -5.42 -1.36
N ILE A 23 -2.25 -4.55 -2.01
CA ILE A 23 -1.72 -3.41 -2.77
C ILE A 23 -2.14 -2.12 -2.09
N ILE A 24 -1.17 -1.24 -1.81
CA ILE A 24 -1.38 0.00 -1.06
C ILE A 24 -0.86 1.20 -1.85
N GLY A 25 -1.69 2.22 -1.99
CA GLY A 25 -1.37 3.47 -2.67
C GLY A 25 -1.08 3.28 -4.16
N GLY A 26 -0.11 4.05 -4.66
CA GLY A 26 0.27 4.12 -6.05
C GLY A 26 -0.07 5.47 -6.69
N TYR A 27 0.49 5.67 -7.88
CA TYR A 27 0.27 6.84 -8.71
C TYR A 27 -0.43 6.42 -10.01
N SER A 28 -1.55 7.06 -10.32
CA SER A 28 -2.27 6.87 -11.57
C SER A 28 -1.89 7.97 -12.56
N MET A 29 -1.17 7.58 -13.61
CA MET A 29 -0.75 8.49 -14.68
C MET A 29 -1.93 9.03 -15.51
N ALA A 30 -2.99 8.22 -15.68
CA ALA A 30 -4.18 8.62 -16.42
C ALA A 30 -4.89 9.83 -15.79
N ASN A 31 -4.81 9.94 -14.46
CA ASN A 31 -5.57 10.91 -13.69
C ASN A 31 -4.66 11.94 -12.99
N ASN A 32 -3.34 11.80 -13.10
CA ASN A 32 -2.32 12.53 -12.31
C ASN A 32 -2.66 12.59 -10.80
N THR A 33 -3.05 11.45 -10.22
CA THR A 33 -3.47 11.37 -8.81
C THR A 33 -2.81 10.21 -8.08
N ARG A 34 -2.78 10.31 -6.75
CA ARG A 34 -2.40 9.23 -5.84
C ARG A 34 -3.63 8.76 -5.07
N PRO A 35 -4.54 8.01 -5.70
CA PRO A 35 -5.72 7.51 -5.00
C PRO A 35 -5.30 6.66 -3.79
N PRO A 36 -6.03 6.71 -2.67
CA PRO A 36 -5.72 5.92 -1.48
C PRO A 36 -6.14 4.45 -1.67
N HIS A 37 -5.60 3.82 -2.70
CA HIS A 37 -5.90 2.43 -3.04
C HIS A 37 -5.49 1.52 -1.90
N PHE A 38 -6.37 0.61 -1.56
CA PHE A 38 -6.08 -0.48 -0.66
C PHE A 38 -6.84 -1.70 -1.14
N TYR A 39 -6.13 -2.58 -1.86
CA TYR A 39 -6.71 -3.76 -2.46
C TYR A 39 -6.22 -5.01 -1.75
N ARG A 40 -7.11 -5.98 -1.62
CA ARG A 40 -6.77 -7.36 -1.27
C ARG A 40 -7.05 -8.24 -2.47
N ILE A 41 -6.01 -8.86 -3.01
CA ILE A 41 -6.09 -9.82 -4.09
C ILE A 41 -5.88 -11.21 -3.50
N LYS A 42 -6.89 -12.08 -3.55
CA LYS A 42 -6.79 -13.47 -3.11
C LYS A 42 -6.62 -14.39 -4.32
N ILE A 43 -5.71 -15.34 -4.21
CA ILE A 43 -5.34 -16.29 -5.26
C ILE A 43 -5.61 -17.71 -4.77
N ASP A 44 -6.55 -18.41 -5.41
CA ASP A 44 -6.83 -19.81 -5.14
C ASP A 44 -6.33 -20.67 -6.31
N LEU A 45 -5.74 -21.84 -6.02
CA LEU A 45 -5.12 -22.73 -7.01
C LEU A 45 -5.83 -24.10 -7.11
N PRO A 46 -7.08 -24.16 -7.59
CA PRO A 46 -7.76 -25.44 -7.81
C PRO A 46 -7.19 -26.21 -9.01
N LEU A 47 -7.53 -27.50 -9.13
CA LEU A 47 -7.21 -28.28 -10.32
C LEU A 47 -7.93 -27.69 -11.55
N GLY A 48 -7.15 -27.30 -12.57
CA GLY A 48 -7.65 -26.72 -13.82
C GLY A 48 -7.07 -25.34 -14.09
N SER A 49 -7.54 -24.31 -13.39
CA SER A 49 -7.10 -22.92 -13.58
C SER A 49 -7.08 -22.13 -12.27
N PRO A 50 -6.12 -21.20 -12.08
CA PRO A 50 -6.13 -20.28 -10.93
C PRO A 50 -7.41 -19.44 -10.88
N ALA A 51 -7.92 -19.21 -9.67
CA ALA A 51 -8.99 -18.26 -9.41
C ALA A 51 -8.41 -17.05 -8.68
N VAL A 52 -8.79 -15.85 -9.11
CA VAL A 52 -8.32 -14.60 -8.51
C VAL A 52 -9.52 -13.72 -8.18
N SER A 53 -9.58 -13.21 -6.96
CA SER A 53 -10.58 -12.22 -6.54
C SER A 53 -9.91 -10.98 -6.00
N CYS A 54 -10.55 -9.82 -6.16
CA CYS A 54 -10.05 -8.54 -5.67
C CYS A 54 -11.14 -7.83 -4.86
N CYS A 55 -10.81 -7.40 -3.65
CA CYS A 55 -11.66 -6.59 -2.78
C CYS A 55 -10.99 -5.25 -2.50
N ILE A 56 -11.80 -4.19 -2.45
CA ILE A 56 -11.35 -2.87 -1.97
C ILE A 56 -11.52 -2.85 -0.45
N LEU A 57 -10.46 -2.50 0.26
CA LEU A 57 -10.44 -2.32 1.70
C LEU A 57 -10.58 -0.83 2.05
N LEU A 58 -11.09 -0.55 3.25
CA LEU A 58 -11.17 0.80 3.79
C LEU A 58 -9.84 1.16 4.48
N GLY A 59 -9.57 2.46 4.66
CA GLY A 59 -8.38 2.94 5.36
C GLY A 59 -7.09 2.94 4.53
N GLY A 60 -7.21 2.96 3.20
CA GLY A 60 -6.05 3.16 2.33
C GLY A 60 -5.40 4.53 2.52
N ILE A 61 -4.14 4.64 2.09
CA ILE A 61 -3.35 5.88 2.19
C ILE A 61 -2.95 6.39 0.80
N SER A 62 -3.01 7.71 0.62
CA SER A 62 -2.55 8.38 -0.59
C SER A 62 -1.03 8.52 -0.54
N VAL A 63 -0.33 7.62 -1.25
CA VAL A 63 1.13 7.62 -1.31
C VAL A 63 1.63 6.94 -2.59
N SER A 64 2.75 7.39 -3.14
CA SER A 64 3.50 6.67 -4.17
C SER A 64 4.98 6.59 -3.81
N SER A 65 5.68 5.56 -4.29
CA SER A 65 7.12 5.37 -4.10
C SER A 65 7.56 5.31 -2.63
N ALA A 66 6.66 4.86 -1.75
CA ALA A 66 6.98 4.63 -0.35
C ALA A 66 7.87 3.39 -0.21
N ILE A 67 8.51 3.28 0.96
CA ILE A 67 9.29 2.11 1.35
C ILE A 67 8.51 1.40 2.45
N MET A 68 8.42 0.07 2.35
CA MET A 68 7.80 -0.78 3.37
C MET A 68 8.83 -1.79 3.85
N THR A 69 8.95 -1.92 5.17
CA THR A 69 9.87 -2.86 5.82
C THR A 69 9.17 -3.62 6.94
N GLN A 70 9.52 -4.90 7.12
CA GLN A 70 9.00 -5.70 8.21
C GLN A 70 9.76 -5.38 9.50
N THR A 71 9.05 -5.07 10.58
CA THR A 71 9.66 -4.74 11.88
C THR A 71 9.41 -5.79 12.94
N LYS A 72 8.30 -6.53 12.85
CA LYS A 72 8.02 -7.73 13.64
C LYS A 72 7.28 -8.77 12.80
N GLU A 73 7.03 -9.94 13.37
CA GLU A 73 6.07 -10.87 12.79
C GLU A 73 4.73 -10.15 12.58
N GLN A 74 4.18 -10.24 11.38
CA GLN A 74 2.90 -9.62 11.02
C GLN A 74 2.82 -8.08 11.17
N GLU A 75 3.93 -7.38 11.40
CA GLU A 75 3.99 -5.91 11.55
C GLU A 75 4.99 -5.30 10.57
N PHE A 76 4.52 -4.38 9.74
CA PHE A 76 5.34 -3.65 8.77
C PHE A 76 5.26 -2.15 9.04
N VAL A 77 6.29 -1.41 8.65
CA VAL A 77 6.30 0.05 8.70
C VAL A 77 6.45 0.58 7.29
N ILE A 78 5.60 1.55 6.95
CA ILE A 78 5.64 2.34 5.72
C ILE A 78 6.26 3.70 6.05
N VAL A 79 7.29 4.07 5.29
CA VAL A 79 8.00 5.35 5.42
C VAL A 79 8.17 6.04 4.07
N GLY A 80 8.15 7.38 4.11
CA GLY A 80 8.48 8.22 2.96
C GLY A 80 7.48 8.09 1.80
N GLY A 81 8.00 8.33 0.59
CA GLY A 81 7.20 8.47 -0.62
C GLY A 81 6.67 9.89 -0.81
N TYR A 82 5.67 10.02 -1.67
CA TYR A 82 5.07 11.30 -2.06
C TYR A 82 3.56 11.27 -1.85
N GLN A 83 3.00 12.34 -1.28
CA GLN A 83 1.55 12.53 -1.16
C GLN A 83 0.98 13.37 -2.32
N SER A 84 1.79 14.26 -2.89
CA SER A 84 1.50 15.04 -4.09
C SER A 84 2.79 15.19 -4.92
N ASP A 85 2.71 15.83 -6.08
CA ASP A 85 3.85 15.98 -6.99
C ASP A 85 4.97 16.87 -6.42
N ASN A 86 4.64 17.71 -5.44
CA ASN A 86 5.54 18.65 -4.80
C ASN A 86 5.67 18.44 -3.28
N GLN A 87 5.09 17.38 -2.72
CA GLN A 87 5.15 17.11 -1.28
C GLN A 87 5.53 15.66 -1.01
N LYS A 88 6.68 15.50 -0.35
CA LYS A 88 7.09 14.24 0.28
C LYS A 88 6.11 13.89 1.40
N ARG A 89 5.85 12.61 1.59
CA ARG A 89 5.08 12.10 2.73
C ARG A 89 6.01 11.96 3.93
N MET A 90 5.81 12.80 4.94
CA MET A 90 6.61 12.81 6.18
C MET A 90 6.01 11.94 7.31
N VAL A 91 4.76 11.51 7.14
CA VAL A 91 4.05 10.63 8.08
C VAL A 91 4.51 9.18 7.88
N CYS A 92 4.67 8.45 8.98
CA CYS A 92 4.91 7.01 8.97
C CYS A 92 3.63 6.25 9.33
N ASN A 93 3.50 5.05 8.79
CA ASN A 93 2.36 4.18 9.10
C ASN A 93 2.86 2.80 9.54
N THR A 94 2.15 2.17 10.46
CA THR A 94 2.29 0.73 10.71
C THR A 94 1.20 0.00 9.94
N VAL A 95 1.56 -1.11 9.31
CA VAL A 95 0.64 -2.09 8.74
C VAL A 95 0.63 -3.30 9.66
N ASN A 96 -0.50 -3.56 10.32
CA ASN A 96 -0.69 -4.74 11.14
C ASN A 96 -1.46 -5.78 10.32
N LEU A 97 -0.88 -6.97 10.19
CA LEU A 97 -1.55 -8.15 9.68
C LEU A 97 -2.12 -8.92 10.86
N GLY A 98 -3.40 -9.29 10.79
CA GLY A 98 -3.94 -10.36 11.62
C GLY A 98 -4.32 -11.56 10.77
N ASN A 99 -5.02 -12.53 11.37
CA ASN A 99 -5.36 -13.78 10.69
C ASN A 99 -6.18 -13.57 9.41
N ASN A 100 -7.16 -12.64 9.45
CA ASN A 100 -8.08 -12.36 8.34
C ASN A 100 -8.24 -10.85 8.04
N ASN A 101 -7.49 -9.99 8.74
CA ASN A 101 -7.58 -8.55 8.61
C ASN A 101 -6.20 -7.93 8.38
N ILE A 102 -6.22 -6.75 7.79
CA ILE A 102 -5.07 -5.88 7.64
C ILE A 102 -5.55 -4.47 7.97
N GLU A 103 -4.75 -3.74 8.73
CA GLU A 103 -5.02 -2.35 9.06
C GLU A 103 -3.78 -1.50 8.83
N ILE A 104 -4.01 -0.25 8.41
CA ILE A 104 -2.97 0.76 8.28
C ILE A 104 -3.27 1.82 9.32
N VAL A 105 -2.36 1.98 10.29
CA VAL A 105 -2.49 2.96 11.37
C VAL A 105 -1.36 3.98 11.27
N GLU A 106 -1.64 5.22 11.65
CA GLU A 106 -0.58 6.23 11.76
C GLU A 106 0.34 5.89 12.93
N ARG A 107 1.63 6.14 12.73
CA ARG A 107 2.68 5.95 13.72
C ARG A 107 3.43 7.27 13.89
N GLU A 108 3.95 7.50 15.09
CA GLU A 108 4.91 8.56 15.34
C GLU A 108 6.05 8.50 14.32
N ALA A 109 6.21 9.60 13.57
CA ALA A 109 7.30 9.77 12.63
C ALA A 109 8.61 10.01 13.39
N PRO A 110 9.76 9.58 12.85
CA PRO A 110 11.03 9.94 13.44
C PRO A 110 11.24 11.46 13.36
N GLU A 111 12.14 11.97 14.20
CA GLU A 111 12.61 13.35 14.08
C GLU A 111 13.43 13.52 12.80
N TRP A 112 12.75 13.89 11.71
CA TRP A 112 13.40 14.15 10.44
C TRP A 112 14.30 15.37 10.52
N THR A 113 15.54 15.21 10.05
CA THR A 113 16.49 16.32 9.94
C THR A 113 15.99 17.39 8.97
N PRO A 114 16.47 18.65 9.09
CA PRO A 114 16.11 19.71 8.17
C PRO A 114 16.37 19.37 6.70
N ASP A 115 17.45 18.63 6.41
CA ASP A 115 17.80 18.23 5.03
C ASP A 115 16.70 17.35 4.41
N ILE A 116 16.15 16.41 5.18
CA ILE A 116 15.05 15.55 4.70
C ILE A 116 13.75 16.37 4.55
N LYS A 117 13.48 17.30 5.47
CA LYS A 117 12.27 18.14 5.45
C LYS A 117 12.25 19.10 4.25
N HIS A 118 13.39 19.71 3.90
CA HIS A 118 13.44 20.84 2.95
C HIS A 118 13.95 20.49 1.54
N CYS A 119 14.21 19.21 1.22
CA CYS A 119 14.45 18.78 -0.16
C CYS A 119 13.23 18.94 -1.07
#